data_AF-A0A8B0SUW5-F1
#
_entry.id   AF-A0A8B0SUW5-F1
#
_cell.length_a   1.000
_cell.length_b   1.000
_cell.length_c   1.000
_cell.angle_alpha   90.00
_cell.angle_beta   90.00
_cell.angle_gamma   90.00
#
_symmetry.space_group_name_H-M   'P 1'
#
loop_
_entity.id
_entity.type
_entity.pdbx_description
1 polymer ?
#
loop_
_entity_poly.entity_id
_entity_poly.type
_entity_poly.pdbx_seq_one_letter_code
_entity_poly.pdbx_strand_id
1 'polypeptide(L)'
;MVRAGLWVPRKQRAARIPQPRYRRPCTGELIQIDGCDHDWFEGRGPACTALVYVDDATSKLMELLFVKSESTFFLLRSHAALYR
;
A
#
# COMPACT_ATOMS: atom_id res chain seq x y z
N MET A 1 28.13 19.08 1.22
CA MET A 1 27.57 17.90 1.94
C MET A 1 28.44 16.66 1.81
N VAL A 2 28.71 16.11 0.61
CA VAL A 2 29.62 14.93 0.46
C VAL A 2 31.06 15.25 0.87
N ARG A 3 31.67 16.35 0.38
CA ARG A 3 33.02 16.79 0.81
C ARG A 3 33.12 17.18 2.28
N ALA A 4 31.99 17.48 2.92
CA ALA A 4 31.93 17.83 4.35
C ALA A 4 31.68 16.60 5.24
N GLY A 5 31.63 15.38 4.68
CA GLY A 5 31.37 14.15 5.42
C GLY A 5 29.92 13.94 5.88
N LEU A 6 29.02 14.90 5.61
CA LEU A 6 27.63 14.89 6.10
C LEU A 6 26.68 14.01 5.26
N TRP A 7 27.13 13.49 4.11
CA TRP A 7 26.30 12.68 3.24
C TRP A 7 27.12 11.58 2.55
N VAL A 8 26.70 10.33 2.75
CA VAL A 8 27.26 9.17 2.03
C VAL A 8 26.45 8.91 0.76
N PRO A 9 27.06 9.01 -0.44
CA PRO A 9 26.41 8.68 -1.71
C PRO A 9 25.85 7.26 -1.71
N ARG A 10 24.67 7.04 -2.30
CA ARG A 10 23.98 5.75 -2.29
C ARG A 10 24.84 4.58 -2.79
N LYS A 11 25.69 4.82 -3.80
CA LYS A 11 26.63 3.82 -4.36
C LYS A 11 27.71 3.36 -3.37
N GLN A 12 27.99 4.15 -2.33
CA GLN A 12 29.00 3.86 -1.31
C GLN A 12 28.39 3.34 -0.01
N ARG A 13 27.05 3.30 0.10
CA ARG A 13 26.38 2.70 1.26
C ARG A 13 26.52 1.18 1.15
N ALA A 14 26.80 0.53 2.28
CA ALA A 14 26.73 -0.93 2.34
C ALA A 14 25.36 -1.41 1.87
N ALA A 15 25.34 -2.53 1.15
CA ALA A 15 24.09 -3.13 0.71
C ALA A 15 23.24 -3.46 1.94
N ARG A 16 22.06 -2.83 2.03
CA ARG A 16 21.10 -3.17 3.08
C ARG A 16 20.48 -4.50 2.73
N ILE A 17 20.69 -5.51 3.57
CA ILE A 17 19.98 -6.80 3.45
C ILE A 17 18.54 -6.55 3.93
N PRO A 18 17.53 -6.70 3.07
CA PRO A 18 16.14 -6.60 3.50
C PRO A 18 15.84 -7.78 4.43
N GLN A 19 15.50 -7.49 5.69
CA GLN A 19 14.99 -8.51 6.59
C GLN A 19 13.49 -8.68 6.34
N PRO A 20 13.02 -9.91 6.04
CA PRO A 20 11.59 -10.18 5.97
C PRO A 20 10.93 -9.84 7.31
N ARG A 21 9.78 -9.16 7.25
CA ARG A 21 8.92 -9.00 8.42
C ARG A 21 8.05 -10.25 8.55
N TYR A 22 7.91 -10.79 9.77
CA TYR A 22 6.94 -11.85 10.05
C TYR A 22 5.50 -11.33 9.92
N ARG A 23 4.61 -12.20 9.44
CA ARG A 23 3.17 -11.94 9.43
C ARG A 23 2.63 -11.80 10.85
N ARG A 24 1.56 -11.03 11.01
CA ARG A 24 0.79 -10.97 12.26
C ARG A 24 0.12 -12.30 12.58
N PRO A 25 -0.01 -12.69 13.87
CA PRO A 25 -0.65 -13.95 14.25
C PRO A 25 -2.16 -13.99 14.02
N CYS A 26 -2.87 -12.86 14.11
CA CYS A 26 -4.33 -12.84 14.02
C CYS A 26 -4.86 -11.91 12.91
N THR A 27 -5.99 -12.30 12.32
CA THR A 27 -6.73 -11.50 11.34
C THR A 27 -7.10 -10.14 11.92
N GLY A 28 -6.86 -9.07 11.17
CA GLY A 28 -7.20 -7.69 11.53
C GLY A 28 -6.14 -6.95 12.36
N GLU A 29 -5.10 -7.64 12.85
CA GLU A 29 -4.00 -7.00 13.59
C GLU A 29 -3.14 -6.09 12.69
N LEU A 30 -3.04 -6.43 11.41
CA LEU A 30 -2.44 -5.58 10.39
C LEU A 30 -3.16 -5.79 9.07
N ILE A 31 -3.75 -4.72 8.56
CA ILE A 31 -4.34 -4.68 7.23
C ILE A 31 -3.49 -3.74 6.39
N GLN A 32 -2.92 -4.27 5.32
CA GLN A 32 -2.17 -3.50 4.35
C GLN A 32 -3.16 -2.89 3.35
N ILE A 33 -3.03 -1.59 3.14
CA ILE A 33 -3.87 -0.83 2.21
C ILE A 33 -2.95 -0.38 1.09
N ASP A 34 -3.36 -0.62 -0.15
CA ASP A 34 -2.63 -0.18 -1.33
C ASP A 34 -3.58 0.37 -2.40
N GLY A 35 -3.07 1.28 -3.22
CA GLY A 35 -3.75 1.87 -4.35
C GLY A 35 -3.15 1.38 -5.66
N CYS A 36 -4.02 0.97 -6.60
CA CYS A 36 -3.58 0.51 -7.92
C CYS A 36 -4.34 1.24 -9.02
N ASP A 37 -3.67 2.21 -9.65
CA ASP A 37 -4.15 2.94 -10.82
C ASP A 37 -3.86 2.12 -12.08
N HIS A 38 -4.93 1.68 -12.76
CA HIS A 38 -4.85 0.80 -13.93
C HIS A 38 -6.09 0.96 -14.81
N ASP A 39 -6.01 0.53 -16.07
CA ASP A 39 -7.18 0.43 -16.96
C ASP A 39 -8.02 -0.81 -16.63
N TRP A 40 -8.57 -0.83 -15.42
CA TRP A 40 -9.30 -1.97 -14.85
C TRP A 40 -10.49 -2.44 -15.67
N PHE A 41 -11.05 -1.57 -16.50
CA PHE A 41 -12.19 -1.87 -17.36
C PHE A 41 -11.81 -1.99 -18.83
N GLU A 42 -10.52 -1.87 -19.17
CA GLU A 42 -10.01 -2.00 -20.55
C GLU A 42 -10.76 -1.09 -21.53
N GLY A 43 -10.95 0.18 -21.14
CA GLY A 43 -11.71 1.15 -21.92
C GLY A 43 -13.24 0.99 -21.93
N ARG A 44 -13.80 -0.01 -21.23
CA ARG A 44 -15.26 -0.23 -21.11
C ARG A 44 -15.93 0.58 -20.00
N GLY A 45 -15.17 1.35 -19.23
CA GLY A 45 -15.66 2.17 -18.14
C GLY A 45 -14.73 3.35 -17.83
N PRO A 46 -15.14 4.27 -16.94
CA PRO A 46 -14.29 5.36 -16.50
C PRO A 46 -13.01 4.83 -15.83
N ALA A 47 -11.89 5.50 -16.06
CA ALA A 47 -10.65 5.24 -15.35
C ALA A 47 -10.86 5.38 -13.82
N CYS A 48 -10.22 4.50 -13.06
CA CYS A 48 -10.33 4.45 -11.61
C CYS A 48 -9.09 3.83 -10.98
N THR A 49 -8.93 4.09 -9.69
CA THR A 49 -7.94 3.42 -8.84
C THR A 49 -8.65 2.35 -8.01
N ALA A 50 -8.08 1.14 -7.97
CA ALA A 50 -8.49 0.13 -7.00
C ALA A 50 -7.83 0.41 -5.64
N LEU A 51 -8.63 0.60 -4.60
CA LEU A 51 -8.16 0.57 -3.21
C LEU A 51 -8.35 -0.84 -2.68
N VAL A 52 -7.25 -1.48 -2.29
CA VAL A 52 -7.20 -2.88 -1.89
C VAL A 52 -6.80 -2.98 -0.42
N TYR A 53 -7.56 -3.74 0.35
CA TYR A 53 -7.26 -4.04 1.75
C TYR A 53 -6.91 -5.52 1.87
N VAL A 54 -5.69 -5.83 2.29
CA VAL A 54 -5.22 -7.21 2.44
C VAL A 54 -4.80 -7.45 3.88
N ASP A 55 -5.37 -8.47 4.50
CA ASP A 55 -4.97 -8.91 5.83
C ASP A 55 -3.59 -9.59 5.79
N ASP A 56 -2.68 -9.15 6.66
CA ASP A 56 -1.30 -9.64 6.70
C ASP A 56 -1.20 -11.09 7.18
N ALA A 57 -2.06 -11.50 8.12
CA ALA A 57 -2.02 -12.84 8.70
C ALA A 57 -2.44 -13.90 7.66
N THR A 58 -3.53 -13.64 6.96
CA THR A 58 -4.23 -14.62 6.10
C THR A 58 -4.07 -14.37 4.60
N SER A 59 -3.56 -13.21 4.19
CA SER A 59 -3.61 -12.73 2.80
C SER A 59 -5.02 -12.59 2.23
N LYS A 60 -6.04 -12.54 3.09
CA LYS A 60 -7.43 -12.37 2.67
C LYS A 60 -7.65 -10.94 2.15
N LEU A 61 -8.36 -10.82 1.03
CA LEU A 61 -8.94 -9.56 0.58
C LEU A 61 -10.06 -9.16 1.53
N MET A 62 -9.85 -8.08 2.27
CA MET A 62 -10.75 -7.59 3.31
C MET A 62 -11.79 -6.62 2.75
N GLU A 63 -11.38 -5.80 1.78
CA GLU A 63 -12.21 -4.81 1.08
C GLU A 63 -11.56 -4.52 -0.28
N LEU A 64 -12.38 -4.21 -1.29
CA LEU A 64 -11.94 -3.73 -2.59
C LEU A 64 -12.92 -2.69 -3.11
N LEU A 65 -12.42 -1.50 -3.43
CA LEU A 65 -13.23 -0.40 -3.92
C LEU A 65 -12.59 0.23 -5.15
N PHE A 66 -13.39 0.47 -6.18
CA PHE A 66 -12.98 1.33 -7.30
C PHE A 66 -13.34 2.78 -6.99
N VAL A 67 -12.33 3.65 -6.93
CA VAL A 67 -12.48 5.07 -6.62
C VAL A 67 -11.93 5.93 -7.75
N LYS A 68 -12.33 7.19 -7.83
CA LYS A 68 -11.89 8.09 -8.90
C LYS A 68 -10.39 8.40 -8.87
N SER A 69 -9.77 8.33 -7.69
CA SER A 69 -8.35 8.55 -7.48
C SER A 69 -7.95 8.06 -6.08
N GLU A 70 -6.67 7.77 -5.87
CA GLU A 70 -6.13 7.61 -4.53
C GLU A 70 -6.05 8.96 -3.84
N SER A 71 -7.02 9.24 -2.97
CA SER A 71 -7.01 10.45 -2.13
C SER A 71 -7.23 10.09 -0.67
N THR A 72 -6.72 10.94 0.21
CA THR A 72 -6.93 10.80 1.67
C THR A 72 -8.41 10.67 2.02
N PHE A 73 -9.29 11.37 1.29
CA PHE A 73 -10.74 11.27 1.50
C PHE A 73 -11.27 9.86 1.20
N PHE A 74 -10.87 9.26 0.07
CA PHE A 74 -11.30 7.92 -0.30
C PHE A 74 -10.72 6.84 0.63
N LEU A 75 -9.46 6.99 1.04
CA LEU A 75 -8.82 6.09 2.01
C LEU A 75 -9.52 6.12 3.39
N LEU A 76 -9.83 7.31 3.92
CA LEU A 76 -10.51 7.42 5.21
C LEU A 76 -11.94 6.90 5.15
N ARG A 77 -12.66 7.19 4.06
CA ARG A 77 -14.03 6.72 3.87
C ARG A 77 -14.12 5.19 3.76
N SER A 78 -13.21 4.59 3.01
CA SER A 78 -13.13 3.13 2.85
C SER A 78 -12.71 2.43 4.14
N HIS A 79 -11.71 2.97 4.85
CA HIS A 79 -11.32 2.43 6.16
C HIS A 79 -12.46 2.47 7.19
N ALA A 80 -13.26 3.54 7.21
CA ALA A 80 -14.43 3.63 8.08
C ALA A 80 -15.55 2.63 7.73
N ALA A 81 -15.58 2.11 6.50
CA ALA A 81 -16.54 1.10 6.07
C ALA A 81 -16.13 -0.32 6.48
N LEU A 82 -14.82 -0.59 6.54
CA LEU A 82 -14.26 -1.91 6.85
C LEU A 82 -14.67 -2.48 8.22
N TYR A 83 -15.00 -1.63 9.17
CA TYR A 83 -15.36 -2.00 10.55
C TYR A 83 -16.85 -1.80 10.88
N ARG A 84 -17.71 -1.63 9.85
CA ARG A 84 -19.17 -1.68 10.02
C ARG A 84 -19.68 -3.10 9.79
#